data_AF-A0A660VY07-F1
#
_entry.id   AF-A0A660VY07-F1
#
_cell.length_a   1.000
_cell.length_b   1.000
_cell.length_c   1.000
_cell.angle_alpha   90.00
_cell.angle_beta   90.00
_cell.angle_gamma   90.00
#
_symmetry.space_group_name_H-M   'P 1'
#
loop_
_entity.id
_entity.type
_entity.pdbx_description
1 polymer ?
#
loop_
_entity_poly.entity_id
_entity_poly.type
_entity_poly.pdbx_seq_one_letter_code
_entity_poly.pdbx_strand_id
1 'polypeptide(L)'
;MALLASAPWAQIDLSGSTYDGSGGPLLAGQVYHATSSLTVPTGQTLTIEQGAILKFFSGRSLTVSGTLDVNGSGGAPVILSSIFDDSAGGD
;
A
#
# COMPACT_ATOMS: atom_id res chain seq x y z
N MET A 1 20.83 3.75 2.41
CA MET A 1 19.89 4.06 1.32
C MET A 1 19.68 2.75 0.56
N ALA A 2 18.72 1.94 0.98
CA ALA A 2 18.46 0.65 0.34
C ALA A 2 17.42 0.87 -0.74
N LEU A 3 17.88 0.98 -1.98
CA LEU A 3 17.04 0.90 -3.16
C LEU A 3 16.70 -0.59 -3.33
N LEU A 4 15.56 -1.04 -2.80
CA LEU A 4 15.00 -2.33 -3.21
C LEU A 4 14.35 -2.10 -4.58
N ALA A 5 15.13 -2.29 -5.63
CA ALA A 5 14.56 -2.65 -6.92
C ALA A 5 13.83 -3.98 -6.70
N SER A 6 12.51 -3.93 -6.53
CA SER A 6 11.68 -5.12 -6.57
C SER A 6 11.92 -5.81 -7.92
N ALA A 7 12.24 -7.09 -7.90
CA ALA A 7 12.25 -7.88 -9.12
C ALA A 7 10.86 -7.77 -9.77
N PRO A 8 10.73 -7.66 -11.11
CA PRO A 8 9.44 -7.43 -11.79
C PRO A 8 8.42 -8.57 -11.67
N TRP A 9 8.68 -9.55 -10.80
CA TRP A 9 7.84 -10.69 -10.46
C TRP A 9 7.76 -10.93 -8.94
N ALA A 10 8.33 -10.04 -8.13
CA ALA A 10 8.23 -10.12 -6.67
C ALA A 10 7.09 -9.22 -6.18
N GLN A 11 6.15 -9.84 -5.47
CA GLN A 11 5.09 -9.16 -4.74
C GLN A 11 5.69 -8.13 -3.77
N ILE A 12 5.11 -6.93 -3.69
CA ILE A 12 5.51 -5.95 -2.69
C ILE A 12 4.66 -6.15 -1.43
N ASP A 13 5.16 -6.99 -0.54
CA ASP A 13 4.49 -7.32 0.70
C ASP A 13 4.67 -6.25 1.78
N LEU A 14 3.56 -5.90 2.41
CA LEU A 14 3.49 -4.99 3.54
C LEU A 14 2.99 -5.73 4.78
N SER A 15 3.60 -5.41 5.92
CA SER A 15 3.18 -5.95 7.21
C SER A 15 3.54 -5.01 8.36
N GLY A 16 2.73 -4.99 9.42
CA GLY A 16 3.03 -4.25 10.64
C GLY A 16 3.01 -2.73 10.45
N SER A 17 3.96 -2.03 11.08
CA SER A 17 4.02 -0.57 11.03
C SER A 17 4.43 -0.08 9.63
N THR A 18 3.52 0.59 8.94
CA THR A 18 3.69 1.04 7.56
C THR A 18 3.54 2.57 7.45
N TYR A 19 4.56 3.26 6.94
CA TYR A 19 4.64 4.72 6.78
C TYR A 19 5.80 5.09 5.82
N ASP A 20 6.00 6.37 5.48
CA ASP A 20 6.94 6.84 4.42
C ASP A 20 8.44 6.53 4.66
N GLY A 21 8.78 5.98 5.83
CA GLY A 21 10.11 5.46 6.14
C GLY A 21 10.16 3.94 6.37
N SER A 22 9.02 3.26 6.26
CA SER A 22 8.84 1.83 6.54
C SER A 22 7.69 1.29 5.69
N GLY A 23 7.99 0.73 4.51
CA GLY A 23 6.99 0.14 3.61
C GLY A 23 6.18 1.15 2.78
N GLY A 24 6.21 2.44 3.11
CA GLY A 24 5.75 3.55 2.28
C GLY A 24 6.90 4.46 1.82
N PRO A 25 6.62 5.49 1.01
CA PRO A 25 5.33 5.77 0.40
C PRO A 25 4.91 4.66 -0.59
N LEU A 26 3.61 4.49 -0.79
CA LEU A 26 3.11 3.58 -1.83
C LEU A 26 3.18 4.31 -3.17
N LEU A 27 4.09 3.86 -4.04
CA LEU A 27 4.46 4.54 -5.27
C LEU A 27 3.40 4.37 -6.37
N ALA A 28 3.37 5.35 -7.27
CA ALA A 28 2.37 5.43 -8.33
C ALA A 28 2.35 4.18 -9.22
N GLY A 29 1.16 3.64 -9.47
CA GLY A 29 0.94 2.48 -10.35
C GLY A 29 1.49 1.15 -9.84
N GLN A 30 1.96 1.07 -8.59
CA GLN A 30 2.46 -0.18 -8.00
C GLN A 30 1.35 -0.92 -7.24
N VAL A 31 1.48 -2.25 -7.19
CA VAL A 31 0.57 -3.13 -6.44
C VAL A 31 1.27 -3.62 -5.16
N TYR A 32 0.64 -3.36 -4.03
CA TYR A 32 1.10 -3.73 -2.70
C TYR A 32 0.15 -4.71 -2.05
N HIS A 33 0.68 -5.58 -1.19
CA HIS A 33 -0.08 -6.65 -0.58
C HIS A 33 0.06 -6.62 0.94
N ALA A 34 -1.01 -6.28 1.64
CA ALA A 34 -1.10 -6.38 3.08
C ALA A 34 -1.27 -7.85 3.48
N THR A 35 -0.15 -8.55 3.72
CA THR A 35 -0.11 -9.95 4.17
C THR A 35 -0.41 -10.08 5.67
N SER A 36 -0.20 -8.99 6.42
CA SER A 36 -0.63 -8.80 7.80
C SER A 36 -1.43 -7.49 7.95
N SER A 37 -2.04 -7.28 9.11
CA SER A 37 -2.66 -5.98 9.39
C SER A 37 -1.59 -4.90 9.44
N LEU A 38 -1.91 -3.76 8.83
CA LEU A 38 -1.04 -2.60 8.75
C LEU A 38 -1.45 -1.58 9.80
N THR A 39 -0.47 -0.90 10.37
CA THR A 39 -0.70 0.23 11.27
C THR A 39 0.11 1.43 10.78
N VAL A 40 -0.53 2.58 10.63
CA VAL A 40 0.17 3.87 10.51
C VAL A 40 0.28 4.45 11.92
N PRO A 41 1.47 4.47 12.55
CA PRO A 41 1.62 4.92 13.93
C PRO A 41 1.37 6.42 14.10
N THR A 42 1.04 6.84 15.32
CA THR A 42 0.91 8.27 15.66
C THR A 42 2.20 9.04 15.32
N GLY A 43 2.04 10.23 14.73
CA GLY A 43 3.15 11.09 14.31
C GLY A 43 3.82 10.67 13.00
N GLN A 44 3.39 9.57 12.38
CA GLN A 44 3.87 9.14 11.07
C GLN A 44 2.82 9.37 9.98
N THR A 45 3.30 9.50 8.75
CA THR A 45 2.48 9.60 7.54
C THR A 45 2.73 8.39 6.65
N LEU A 46 1.66 7.79 6.14
CA LEU A 46 1.70 6.91 4.99
C LEU A 46 1.10 7.65 3.80
N THR A 47 1.95 7.97 2.83
CA THR A 47 1.55 8.57 1.56
C THR A 47 1.24 7.47 0.55
N ILE A 48 0.11 7.57 -0.13
CA ILE A 48 -0.32 6.69 -1.20
C ILE A 48 -0.48 7.51 -2.47
N GLU A 49 0.46 7.32 -3.41
CA GLU A 49 0.52 8.04 -4.67
C GLU A 49 -0.57 7.60 -5.65
N GLN A 50 -0.90 8.47 -6.61
CA GLN A 50 -1.89 8.20 -7.64
C GLN A 50 -1.69 6.84 -8.35
N GLY A 51 -2.77 6.10 -8.55
CA GLY A 51 -2.73 4.81 -9.23
C GLY A 51 -2.12 3.66 -8.40
N ALA A 52 -1.65 3.90 -7.17
CA ALA A 52 -1.22 2.82 -6.29
C ALA A 52 -2.41 1.93 -5.89
N ILE A 53 -2.16 0.63 -5.78
CA ILE A 53 -3.14 -0.39 -5.43
C ILE A 53 -2.65 -1.10 -4.16
N LEU A 54 -3.49 -1.15 -3.13
CA LEU A 54 -3.23 -1.88 -1.89
C LEU A 54 -4.26 -3.00 -1.72
N LYS A 55 -3.78 -4.24 -1.86
CA LYS A 55 -4.54 -5.48 -1.71
C LYS A 55 -4.48 -6.00 -0.29
N PHE A 56 -5.63 -6.31 0.29
CA PHE A 56 -5.72 -6.89 1.63
C PHE A 56 -5.97 -8.40 1.55
N PHE A 57 -5.10 -9.18 2.21
CA PHE A 57 -5.38 -10.58 2.47
C PHE A 57 -6.59 -10.70 3.40
N SER A 58 -7.26 -11.86 3.38
CA SER A 58 -8.43 -12.14 4.22
C SER A 58 -8.19 -11.79 5.70
N GLY A 59 -9.09 -10.99 6.26
CA GLY A 59 -9.03 -10.59 7.67
C GLY A 59 -7.92 -9.59 8.00
N ARG A 60 -7.28 -8.97 7.01
CA ARG A 60 -6.31 -7.88 7.22
C ARG A 60 -6.98 -6.52 7.17
N SER A 61 -6.46 -5.62 7.96
CA SER A 61 -6.97 -4.26 8.14
C SER A 61 -5.84 -3.24 8.05
N LEU A 62 -6.20 -2.01 7.75
CA LEU A 62 -5.34 -0.84 7.91
C LEU A 62 -5.86 0.00 9.07
N THR A 63 -5.08 0.10 10.14
CA THR A 63 -5.39 0.98 11.28
C THR A 63 -4.54 2.25 11.16
N VAL A 64 -5.18 3.42 11.21
CA VAL A 64 -4.49 4.70 11.09
C VAL A 64 -4.56 5.46 12.41
N SER A 65 -3.46 5.47 13.16
CA SER A 65 -3.28 6.29 14.36
C SER A 65 -2.50 7.58 14.10
N GLY A 66 -1.89 7.70 12.91
CA GLY A 66 -1.22 8.89 12.40
C GLY A 66 -1.98 9.50 11.22
N THR A 67 -1.27 9.75 10.11
CA THR A 67 -1.84 10.36 8.90
C THR A 67 -1.81 9.38 7.74
N LEU A 68 -2.94 9.23 7.05
CA LEU A 68 -3.01 8.56 5.76
C LEU A 68 -3.24 9.64 4.68
N ASP A 69 -2.23 9.89 3.85
CA ASP A 69 -2.28 10.88 2.77
C ASP A 69 -2.50 10.18 1.43
N VAL A 70 -3.67 10.39 0.80
CA VAL A 70 -4.11 9.63 -0.39
C VAL A 70 -4.23 10.55 -1.59
N ASN A 71 -3.25 10.46 -2.49
CA ASN A 71 -3.08 11.37 -3.63
C ASN A 71 -3.65 10.78 -4.94
N GLY A 72 -4.86 10.19 -4.87
CA GLY A 72 -5.55 9.67 -6.05
C GLY A 72 -6.18 10.75 -6.93
N SER A 73 -6.32 10.49 -8.22
CA SER A 73 -7.02 11.38 -9.17
C SER A 73 -8.06 10.62 -10.00
N GLY A 74 -8.95 11.34 -10.69
CA GLY A 74 -9.94 10.70 -11.57
C GLY A 74 -9.33 9.88 -12.71
N GLY A 75 -8.12 10.23 -13.17
CA GLY A 75 -7.39 9.49 -14.21
C GLY A 75 -6.48 8.38 -13.67
N ALA A 76 -6.16 8.42 -12.38
CA ALA A 76 -5.30 7.45 -11.70
C ALA A 76 -5.77 7.31 -10.24
N PRO A 77 -6.89 6.59 -10.00
CA PRO A 77 -7.43 6.43 -8.66
C PRO A 77 -6.51 5.56 -7.81
N VAL A 78 -6.47 5.83 -6.51
CA VAL A 78 -5.91 4.90 -5.53
C VAL A 78 -6.95 3.84 -5.22
N ILE A 79 -6.56 2.57 -5.19
CA ILE A 79 -7.48 1.44 -4.98
C ILE A 79 -7.05 0.66 -3.74
N LEU A 80 -7.94 0.57 -2.75
CA LEU A 80 -7.80 -0.31 -1.58
C LEU A 80 -8.86 -1.39 -1.71
N SER A 81 -8.45 -2.65 -1.89
CA SER A 81 -9.39 -3.72 -2.17
C SER A 81 -8.96 -5.06 -1.55
N SER A 82 -9.85 -6.04 -1.59
CA SER A 82 -9.50 -7.44 -1.29
C SER A 82 -8.45 -7.96 -2.27
N ILE A 83 -7.62 -8.91 -1.82
CA ILE A 83 -6.74 -9.71 -2.69
C ILE A 83 -7.52 -10.52 -3.74
N PHE A 84 -8.81 -10.79 -3.50
CA PHE A 84 -9.69 -11.48 -4.45
C PHE A 84 -10.45 -10.54 -5.40
N ASP A 85 -10.14 -9.23 -5.37
CA ASP A 85 -10.71 -8.29 -6.32
C ASP A 85 -9.85 -8.26 -7.59
N ASP A 86 -10.33 -8.88 -8.66
CA ASP A 86 -9.63 -8.95 -9.94
C ASP A 86 -9.86 -7.72 -10.83
N SER A 87 -10.61 -6.72 -10.36
CA SER A 87 -10.94 -5.53 -11.17
C SER A 87 -9.77 -4.55 -11.34
N ALA A 88 -8.74 -4.62 -10.49
CA ALA A 88 -7.56 -3.77 -10.58
C ALA A 88 -6.33 -4.40 -9.89
N GLY A 89 -5.19 -4.50 -10.57
CA GLY A 89 -3.94 -5.01 -9.99
C GLY A 89 -4.04 -6.48 -9.55
N GLY A 90 -3.95 -7.41 -10.50
CA GLY A 90 -3.93 -8.85 -10.27
C GLY A 90 -2.58 -9.38 -9.77
N ASP A 91 -2.50 -10.70 -9.59
CA ASP A 91 -1.32 -11.46 -9.16
C ASP A 91 -0.26 -11.69 -10.26
#